data_AF-A0AAW1KIA1-F1
#
_entry.id   AF-A0AAW1KIA1-F1
#
_cell.length_a   1.000
_cell.length_b   1.000
_cell.length_c   1.000
_cell.angle_alpha   90.00
_cell.angle_beta   90.00
_cell.angle_gamma   90.00
#
_symmetry.space_group_name_H-M   'P 1'
#
loop_
_entity.id
_entity.type
_entity.pdbx_description
1 polymer ?
#
loop_
_entity_poly.entity_id
_entity_poly.type
_entity_poly.pdbx_seq_one_letter_code
_entity_poly.pdbx_strand_id
1 'polypeptide(L)'
;MITFTGTTSLRQCVKNKPNPEGLKSFVLATPDGLVLDFIVYQGLKTWPAGKPEPKLGIGGSVVKALATNVQPGHTVFMDRYFTNSRLLEYLGSERRIYAVGTILTGRVPASCKQKLTSNKKLMRSGGGT
;
A
#
# COMPACT_ATOMS: atom_id res chain seq x y z
N MET A 1 -2.95 5.63 12.57
CA MET A 1 -2.95 7.08 12.86
C MET A 1 -2.43 7.23 14.26
N ILE A 2 -1.40 8.05 14.45
CA ILE A 2 -0.90 8.41 15.77
C ILE A 2 -1.74 9.61 16.22
N THR A 3 -2.47 9.48 17.31
CA THR A 3 -3.31 10.56 17.84
C THR A 3 -2.43 11.75 18.20
N PHE A 4 -2.75 12.92 17.66
CA PHE A 4 -1.99 14.14 17.90
C PHE A 4 -2.92 15.34 17.79
N THR A 5 -2.99 16.14 18.86
CA THR A 5 -3.89 17.30 18.97
C THR A 5 -3.17 18.64 18.91
N GLY A 6 -1.83 18.64 18.82
CA GLY A 6 -1.04 19.87 18.68
C GLY A 6 -1.06 20.46 17.28
N THR A 7 -0.35 21.58 17.12
CA THR A 7 -0.24 22.29 15.83
C THR A 7 0.98 21.79 15.06
N THR A 8 0.75 21.28 13.85
CA THR A 8 1.82 20.90 12.92
C THR A 8 1.30 20.86 11.48
N SER A 9 2.18 21.16 10.52
CA SER A 9 1.88 21.02 9.08
C SER A 9 1.80 19.56 8.63
N LEU A 10 2.25 18.61 9.45
CA LEU A 10 2.25 17.17 9.16
C LEU A 10 0.93 16.48 9.49
N ARG A 11 -0.04 17.20 10.06
CA ARG A 11 -1.35 16.63 10.42
C ARG A 11 -2.05 16.10 9.18
N GLN A 12 -2.61 14.91 9.28
CA GLN A 12 -3.38 14.25 8.23
C GLN A 12 -4.77 13.93 8.75
N CYS A 13 -5.76 14.10 7.88
CA CYS A 13 -7.13 13.65 8.13
C CYS A 13 -7.42 12.45 7.22
N VAL A 14 -7.64 11.28 7.82
CA VAL A 14 -8.01 10.05 7.12
C VAL A 14 -9.44 9.68 7.52
N LYS A 15 -10.37 9.90 6.59
CA LYS A 15 -11.79 9.54 6.76
C LYS A 15 -11.93 8.05 7.11
N ASN A 16 -12.93 7.71 7.92
CA ASN A 16 -13.25 6.34 8.35
C ASN A 16 -12.23 5.68 9.30
N LYS A 17 -11.34 6.45 9.94
CA LYS A 17 -10.54 5.98 11.08
C LYS A 17 -11.21 6.39 12.39
N PRO A 18 -11.07 5.60 13.49
CA PRO A 18 -11.62 5.95 14.80
C PRO A 18 -11.16 7.33 15.28
N ASN A 19 -9.88 7.64 15.06
CA ASN A 19 -9.30 8.97 15.21
C ASN A 19 -8.91 9.47 13.80
N PRO A 20 -9.77 10.25 13.12
CA PRO A 20 -9.52 10.68 11.74
C PRO A 20 -8.33 11.62 11.62
N GLU A 21 -8.10 12.48 12.61
CA GLU A 21 -7.04 13.48 12.62
C GLU A 21 -5.86 13.06 13.50
N GLY A 22 -4.65 13.26 12.97
CA GLY A 22 -3.42 13.00 13.70
C GLY A 22 -2.22 12.91 12.76
N LEU A 23 -1.18 12.21 13.17
CA LEU A 23 -0.03 11.93 12.31
C LEU A 23 -0.23 10.58 11.60
N LYS A 24 0.07 10.57 10.30
CA LYS A 24 -0.02 9.35 9.50
C LYS A 24 1.34 8.65 9.50
N SER A 25 1.33 7.38 9.87
CA SER A 25 2.48 6.49 9.77
C SER A 25 2.11 5.27 8.91
N PHE A 26 3.02 4.87 8.05
CA PHE A 26 2.98 3.60 7.34
C PHE A 26 3.84 2.59 8.10
N VAL A 27 3.37 1.36 8.24
CA VAL A 27 3.99 0.36 9.10
C VAL A 27 4.11 -0.95 8.33
N LEU A 28 5.29 -1.57 8.42
CA LEU A 28 5.50 -2.98 8.12
C LEU A 28 5.56 -3.73 9.46
N ALA A 29 4.76 -4.77 9.59
CA ALA A 29 4.71 -5.60 10.77
C ALA A 29 4.60 -7.08 10.40
N THR A 30 5.00 -7.93 11.34
CA THR A 30 4.74 -9.36 11.28
C THR A 30 3.25 -9.66 11.50
N PRO A 31 2.78 -10.88 11.17
CA PRO A 31 1.38 -11.28 11.40
C PRO A 31 0.93 -11.22 12.86
N ASP A 32 1.85 -11.43 13.82
CA ASP A 32 1.61 -11.34 15.27
C ASP A 32 1.70 -9.90 15.81
N GLY A 33 2.00 -8.92 14.94
CA GLY A 33 1.93 -7.49 15.27
C GLY A 33 3.25 -6.86 15.69
N LEU A 34 4.39 -7.56 15.59
CA LEU A 34 5.70 -6.96 15.80
C LEU A 34 6.00 -5.98 14.66
N VAL A 35 6.22 -4.71 15.01
CA VAL A 35 6.62 -3.68 14.04
C VAL A 35 8.06 -3.90 13.63
N LEU A 36 8.28 -4.11 12.33
CA LEU A 36 9.61 -4.32 11.74
C LEU A 36 10.22 -3.02 11.20
N ASP A 37 9.38 -2.17 10.60
CA ASP A 37 9.79 -0.88 10.05
C ASP A 37 8.59 0.08 9.94
N PHE A 38 8.84 1.39 9.91
CA PHE A 38 7.80 2.40 9.74
C PHE A 38 8.31 3.68 9.07
N ILE A 39 7.39 4.37 8.39
CA ILE A 39 7.64 5.67 7.76
C ILE A 39 6.57 6.66 8.23
N VAL A 40 7.00 7.76 8.85
CA VAL A 40 6.11 8.89 9.16
C VAL A 40 5.87 9.68 7.87
N TYR A 41 4.60 9.86 7.50
CA TYR A 41 4.24 10.60 6.30
C TYR A 41 4.41 12.11 6.54
N GLN A 42 5.21 12.74 5.68
CA GLN A 42 5.54 14.16 5.76
C GLN A 42 5.16 14.94 4.49
N GLY A 43 4.14 14.47 3.77
CA GLY A 43 3.78 15.04 2.47
C GLY A 43 4.89 14.86 1.45
N LEU A 44 5.26 15.93 0.75
CA LEU A 44 6.34 15.92 -0.25
C LEU A 44 7.71 15.56 0.35
N LYS A 45 7.92 15.86 1.64
CA LYS A 45 9.18 15.60 2.35
C LYS A 45 9.32 14.16 2.85
N THR A 46 8.37 13.28 2.56
CA THR A 46 8.44 11.85 2.94
C THR A 46 9.65 11.15 2.30
N TRP A 47 10.14 11.65 1.16
CA TRP A 47 11.23 11.05 0.39
C TRP A 47 12.50 11.89 0.53
N PRO A 48 13.59 11.37 1.11
CA PRO A 48 14.85 12.12 1.26
C PRO A 48 15.43 12.63 -0.07
N ALA A 49 15.27 11.85 -1.16
CA ALA A 49 15.65 12.23 -2.52
C ALA A 49 14.57 13.07 -3.25
N GLY A 50 13.55 13.55 -2.54
CA GLY A 50 12.59 14.56 -3.00
C GLY A 50 11.36 14.03 -3.75
N LYS A 51 11.35 12.80 -4.27
CA LYS A 51 10.18 12.27 -4.99
C LYS A 51 9.96 10.76 -4.75
N PRO A 52 8.70 10.28 -4.74
CA PRO A 52 8.41 8.86 -4.83
C PRO A 52 8.90 8.32 -6.18
N GLU A 53 9.18 7.02 -6.25
CA GLU A 53 9.48 6.32 -7.50
C GLU A 53 8.31 6.53 -8.49
N PRO A 54 8.51 7.26 -9.60
CA PRO A 54 7.41 7.66 -10.48
C PRO A 54 6.63 6.47 -11.02
N LYS A 55 7.31 5.33 -11.26
CA LYS A 55 6.69 4.11 -11.77
C LYS A 55 5.81 3.39 -10.74
N LEU A 56 6.07 3.58 -9.45
CA LEU A 56 5.36 2.89 -8.36
C LEU A 56 4.28 3.77 -7.70
N GLY A 57 4.37 5.09 -7.89
CA GLY A 57 3.54 6.07 -7.18
C GLY A 57 3.84 6.08 -5.68
N ILE A 58 3.06 6.87 -4.92
CA ILE A 58 3.30 7.07 -3.47
C ILE A 58 3.19 5.75 -2.70
N GLY A 59 2.09 5.01 -2.88
CA GLY A 59 1.84 3.77 -2.14
C GLY A 59 2.88 2.69 -2.42
N GLY A 60 3.23 2.47 -3.70
CA GLY A 60 4.26 1.49 -4.04
C GLY A 60 5.66 1.90 -3.60
N SER A 61 5.98 3.19 -3.60
CA SER A 61 7.25 3.69 -3.07
C SER A 61 7.38 3.42 -1.57
N VAL A 62 6.27 3.53 -0.82
CA VAL A 62 6.24 3.23 0.63
C VAL A 62 6.55 1.76 0.86
N VAL A 63 5.91 0.85 0.13
CA VAL A 63 6.18 -0.58 0.26
C VAL A 63 7.60 -0.92 -0.15
N LYS A 64 8.11 -0.34 -1.24
CA LYS A 64 9.51 -0.52 -1.66
C LYS A 64 10.50 -0.12 -0.56
N ALA A 65 10.26 1.02 0.09
CA ALA A 65 11.10 1.51 1.19
C ALA A 65 11.01 0.61 2.43
N LEU A 66 9.81 0.31 2.92
CA LEU A 66 9.61 -0.55 4.09
C LEU A 66 10.12 -1.98 3.88
N ALA A 67 10.00 -2.51 2.66
CA ALA A 67 10.44 -3.85 2.32
C ALA A 67 11.94 -3.92 1.96
N THR A 68 12.75 -2.89 2.24
CA THR A 68 14.19 -2.88 1.89
C THR A 68 14.93 -4.05 2.53
N ASN A 69 14.65 -4.35 3.80
CA ASN A 69 15.33 -5.40 4.56
C ASN A 69 14.58 -6.75 4.56
N VAL A 70 13.44 -6.85 3.87
CA VAL A 70 12.71 -8.12 3.74
C VAL A 70 13.50 -9.05 2.82
N GLN A 71 13.79 -10.24 3.32
CA GLN A 71 14.56 -11.25 2.60
C GLN A 71 13.70 -11.97 1.53
N PRO A 72 14.32 -12.45 0.43
CA PRO A 72 13.66 -13.32 -0.53
C PRO A 72 12.90 -14.49 0.12
N GLY A 73 11.80 -14.91 -0.51
CA GLY A 73 10.98 -16.05 -0.05
C GLY A 73 9.88 -15.69 0.96
N HIS A 74 9.85 -14.45 1.47
CA HIS A 74 8.77 -13.96 2.32
C HIS A 74 7.57 -13.44 1.50
N THR A 75 6.42 -13.34 2.16
CA THR A 75 5.19 -12.78 1.58
C THR A 75 4.80 -11.50 2.28
N VAL A 76 4.62 -10.42 1.52
CA VAL A 76 4.09 -9.14 2.02
C VAL A 76 2.60 -9.05 1.70
N PHE A 77 1.79 -8.85 2.74
CA PHE A 77 0.36 -8.57 2.61
C PHE A 77 0.14 -7.06 2.70
N MET A 78 -0.64 -6.51 1.76
CA MET A 78 -0.82 -5.06 1.68
C MET A 78 -2.26 -4.69 1.28
N ASP A 79 -2.69 -3.51 1.70
CA ASP A 79 -3.99 -2.98 1.34
C ASP A 79 -4.08 -2.51 -0.12
N ARG A 80 -5.30 -2.18 -0.54
CA ARG A 80 -5.60 -1.63 -1.87
C ARG A 80 -4.91 -0.32 -2.20
N TYR A 81 -4.63 0.51 -1.20
CA TYR A 81 -3.99 1.80 -1.40
C TYR A 81 -2.55 1.59 -1.89
N PHE A 82 -1.85 0.58 -1.37
CA PHE A 82 -0.48 0.23 -1.76
C PHE A 82 -0.38 -0.59 -3.05
N THR A 83 -1.34 -1.48 -3.32
CA THR A 83 -1.24 -2.42 -4.45
C THR A 83 -1.34 -1.75 -5.82
N ASN A 84 -0.37 -2.05 -6.69
CA ASN A 84 -0.41 -1.80 -8.13
C ASN A 84 0.47 -2.81 -8.88
N SER A 85 0.25 -3.01 -10.18
CA SER A 85 0.95 -4.05 -10.94
C SER A 85 2.46 -3.87 -11.01
N ARG A 86 2.95 -2.61 -11.12
CA ARG A 86 4.39 -2.32 -11.16
C ARG A 86 5.09 -2.67 -9.87
N LEU A 87 4.43 -2.46 -8.73
CA LEU A 87 4.94 -2.90 -7.43
C LEU A 87 5.02 -4.43 -7.34
N LEU A 88 4.02 -5.15 -7.85
CA LEU A 88 4.02 -6.61 -7.85
C LEU A 88 5.14 -7.17 -8.73
N GLU A 89 5.35 -6.59 -9.92
CA GLU A 89 6.49 -6.91 -10.80
C GLU A 89 7.82 -6.68 -10.10
N TYR A 90 8.01 -5.51 -9.48
CA TYR A 90 9.23 -5.17 -8.73
C TYR A 90 9.51 -6.17 -7.59
N LEU A 91 8.51 -6.46 -6.74
CA LEU A 91 8.67 -7.36 -5.60
C LEU A 91 8.97 -8.79 -6.06
N GLY A 92 8.24 -9.29 -7.06
CA GLY A 92 8.40 -10.66 -7.54
C GLY A 92 9.69 -10.87 -8.34
N SER A 93 9.92 -10.04 -9.36
CA SER A 93 11.00 -10.24 -10.33
C SER A 93 12.35 -9.77 -9.81
N GLU A 94 12.42 -8.62 -9.13
CA GLU A 94 13.70 -8.05 -8.68
C GLU A 94 14.05 -8.47 -7.26
N ARG A 95 13.05 -8.59 -6.37
CA ARG A 95 13.28 -8.85 -4.94
C ARG A 95 13.02 -10.29 -4.51
N ARG A 96 12.37 -11.12 -5.36
CA ARG A 96 11.94 -12.48 -5.02
C ARG A 96 11.09 -12.52 -3.74
N ILE A 97 10.27 -11.49 -3.54
CA ILE A 97 9.30 -11.34 -2.45
C ILE A 97 7.91 -11.59 -3.04
N TYR A 98 7.15 -12.48 -2.42
CA TYR A 98 5.76 -12.69 -2.78
C TYR A 98 4.90 -11.54 -2.25
N ALA A 99 3.84 -11.18 -2.97
CA ALA A 99 3.00 -10.05 -2.61
C ALA A 99 1.53 -10.38 -2.81
N VAL A 100 0.71 -10.05 -1.81
CA VAL A 100 -0.74 -10.25 -1.84
C VAL A 100 -1.43 -8.95 -1.47
N GLY A 101 -2.41 -8.55 -2.27
CA GLY A 101 -3.20 -7.37 -2.02
C GLY A 101 -4.36 -7.24 -2.99
N THR A 102 -5.32 -6.38 -2.66
CA THR A 102 -6.46 -6.09 -3.53
C THR A 102 -6.10 -4.94 -4.47
N ILE A 103 -6.47 -5.01 -5.75
CA ILE A 103 -6.19 -3.94 -6.71
C ILE A 103 -7.46 -3.14 -7.01
N LEU A 104 -7.35 -1.80 -7.07
CA LEU A 104 -8.44 -0.96 -7.55
C LEU A 104 -8.70 -1.28 -9.03
N THR A 105 -9.96 -1.48 -9.43
CA THR A 105 -10.33 -1.78 -10.83
C THR A 105 -9.74 -0.76 -11.83
N GLY A 106 -9.68 0.52 -11.45
CA GLY A 106 -9.06 1.58 -12.26
C GLY A 106 -7.55 1.40 -12.49
N ARG A 107 -6.84 0.74 -11.56
CA ARG A 107 -5.39 0.48 -11.60
C ARG A 107 -5.01 -0.86 -12.24
N VAL A 108 -5.97 -1.72 -12.55
CA VAL A 108 -5.72 -2.97 -13.28
C VAL A 108 -5.18 -2.64 -14.69
N PRO A 109 -4.13 -3.30 -15.19
CA PRO A 109 -3.66 -3.11 -16.56
C PRO A 109 -4.77 -3.40 -17.59
N ALA A 110 -4.84 -2.60 -18.66
CA ALA A 110 -5.89 -2.74 -19.67
C ALA A 110 -5.93 -4.14 -20.31
N SER A 111 -4.76 -4.74 -20.53
CA SER A 111 -4.60 -6.12 -21.02
C SER A 111 -5.21 -7.18 -20.08
N CYS A 112 -5.24 -6.90 -18.78
CA CYS A 112 -5.84 -7.79 -17.78
C CYS A 112 -7.34 -7.54 -17.62
N LYS A 113 -7.83 -6.30 -17.80
CA LYS A 113 -9.25 -5.95 -17.60
C LYS A 113 -10.19 -6.79 -18.46
N GLN A 114 -9.79 -7.13 -19.69
CA GLN A 114 -10.59 -7.95 -20.60
C GLN A 114 -10.81 -9.38 -20.07
N LYS A 115 -9.92 -9.88 -19.21
CA LYS A 115 -9.98 -11.22 -18.63
C LYS A 115 -10.73 -11.25 -17.29
N LEU A 116 -11.03 -10.09 -16.71
CA LEU A 116 -11.69 -10.01 -15.40
C LEU A 116 -13.20 -9.92 -15.56
N THR A 117 -13.92 -10.67 -14.73
CA THR A 117 -15.37 -10.55 -14.61
C THR A 117 -15.74 -9.16 -14.07
N SER A 118 -16.66 -8.47 -14.75
CA SER A 118 -17.19 -7.18 -14.29
C SER A 118 -17.83 -7.29 -12.90
N ASN A 119 -17.63 -6.26 -12.05
CA ASN A 119 -18.31 -6.16 -10.75
C ASN A 119 -19.83 -6.32 -10.86
N LYS A 120 -20.45 -5.79 -11.94
CA LYS A 120 -21.89 -5.93 -12.15
C LYS A 120 -22.31 -7.40 -12.31
N LYS A 121 -21.46 -8.22 -12.94
CA LYS A 121 -21.71 -9.65 -13.12
C LYS A 121 -21.42 -10.42 -11.84
N LEU A 122 -20.35 -10.07 -11.11
CA LEU A 122 -20.03 -10.67 -9.80
C LEU A 122 -21.12 -10.43 -8.75
N MET A 123 -21.68 -9.21 -8.67
CA MET A 123 -22.76 -8.90 -7.73
C MET A 123 -24.06 -9.66 -8.02
N ARG A 124 -24.25 -10.14 -9.27
CA ARG A 124 -25.43 -10.91 -9.69
C ARG A 124 -25.27 -12.41 -9.47
N SER A 125 -24.05 -12.93 -9.43
CA SER A 125 -23.78 -14.36 -9.28
C SER A 125 -23.91 -14.85 -7.82
N GLY A 126 -24.29 -13.98 -6.88
CA GLY A 126 -24.21 -14.28 -5.44
C GLY A 126 -22.77 -14.23 -4.94
N GLY A 127 -22.57 -13.85 -3.68
CA GLY A 127 -21.28 -14.05 -3.02
C GLY A 127 -21.06 -15.55 -2.87
N GLY A 128 -19.93 -16.08 -3.34
CA GLY A 128 -19.56 -17.46 -3.06
C GLY A 128 -19.62 -17.70 -1.55
N THR A 129 -20.22 -18.83 -1.16
CA THR A 129 -20.29 -19.33 0.22
C THR A 129 -18.91 -19.58 0.79
#